data_AF-A0AAU4U0G7-F1
#
_entry.id   AF-A0AAU4U0G7-F1
#
_cell.length_a   1.000
_cell.length_b   1.000
_cell.length_c   1.000
_cell.angle_alpha   90.00
_cell.angle_beta   90.00
_cell.angle_gamma   90.00
#
_symmetry.space_group_name_H-M   'P 1'
#
loop_
_entity.id
_entity.type
_entity.pdbx_description
1 polymer ?
#
loop_
_entity_poly.entity_id
_entity_poly.type
_entity_poly.pdbx_seq_one_letter_code
_entity_poly.pdbx_strand_id
1 'polypeptide(L)' 'MNFERPTVRTAIGFDTFDLAADLVVDPDLSRWLRKGPVALEGPGLP' A
#
# COMPACT_ATOMS: atom_id res chain seq x y z
N MET A 1 1.67 -6.03 3.51
CA MET A 1 0.72 -5.11 4.18
C MET A 1 0.10 -4.24 3.11
N ASN A 2 -1.22 -4.29 3.00
CA ASN A 2 -2.01 -3.43 2.13
C ASN A 2 -2.31 -2.12 2.87
N PHE A 3 -2.05 -0.97 2.26
CA PHE A 3 -2.52 0.29 2.82
C PHE A 3 -3.87 0.61 2.21
N GLU A 4 -4.88 0.63 3.06
CA GLU A 4 -6.26 0.86 2.65
C GLU A 4 -6.95 1.82 3.61
N ARG A 5 -8.09 2.37 3.20
CA ARG A 5 -8.98 3.08 4.12
C ARG A 5 -9.44 2.13 5.22
N PRO A 6 -9.69 2.65 6.45
CA PRO A 6 -10.30 1.84 7.50
C PRO A 6 -11.55 1.13 6.98
N THR A 7 -11.61 -0.17 7.17
CA THR A 7 -12.70 -1.01 6.68
C THR A 7 -14.03 -0.62 7.32
N VAL A 8 -15.07 -0.44 6.51
CA VAL A 8 -16.44 -0.12 6.97
C VAL A 8 -17.34 -1.33 6.77
N ARG A 9 -18.04 -1.77 7.82
CA ARG A 9 -19.01 -2.87 7.70
C ARG A 9 -20.30 -2.38 7.03
N THR A 10 -20.80 -3.16 6.08
CA THR A 10 -22.06 -2.91 5.36
C THR A 10 -23.04 -4.07 5.57
N ALA A 11 -24.25 -3.96 5.02
CA ALA A 11 -25.26 -5.02 5.11
C ALA A 11 -24.83 -6.32 4.40
N ILE A 12 -23.92 -6.23 3.42
CA ILE A 12 -23.51 -7.36 2.58
C ILE A 12 -22.04 -7.74 2.74
N GLY A 13 -21.29 -7.05 3.61
CA GLY A 13 -19.88 -7.33 3.81
C GLY A 13 -19.12 -6.13 4.36
N PHE A 14 -18.02 -5.81 3.70
CA PHE A 14 -17.12 -4.73 4.09
C PHE A 14 -16.74 -3.90 2.87
N ASP A 15 -16.70 -2.59 3.07
CA ASP A 15 -16.21 -1.61 2.11
C ASP A 15 -14.85 -1.08 2.55
N THR A 16 -13.95 -0.90 1.59
CA THR A 16 -12.59 -0.38 1.78
C THR A 16 -12.09 0.20 0.47
N PHE A 17 -10.92 0.84 0.49
CA PHE A 17 -10.34 1.44 -0.70
C PHE A 17 -8.82 1.34 -0.67
N ASP A 18 -8.23 0.80 -1.73
CA ASP A 18 -6.79 0.69 -1.93
C ASP A 18 -6.13 2.06 -2.08
N LEU A 19 -5.01 2.29 -1.39
CA LEU A 19 -4.29 3.57 -1.44
C LEU A 19 -3.08 3.53 -2.39
N ALA A 20 -3.00 2.54 -3.28
CA ALA A 20 -1.89 2.35 -4.23
C ALA A 20 -0.50 2.29 -3.58
N ALA A 21 -0.44 1.91 -2.31
CA ALA A 21 0.77 1.77 -1.53
C ALA A 21 0.73 0.44 -0.79
N ASP A 22 1.83 -0.30 -0.86
CA ASP A 22 1.98 -1.61 -0.25
C ASP A 22 3.36 -1.74 0.40
N LEU A 23 3.43 -2.63 1.39
CA LEU A 23 4.68 -3.09 1.97
C LEU A 23 4.82 -4.61 1.79
N VAL A 24 5.92 -5.06 1.24
CA VAL A 24 6.35 -6.46 1.31
C VAL A 24 7.37 -6.57 2.43
N VAL A 25 7.18 -7.49 3.35
CA VAL A 25 8.09 -7.72 4.49
C VAL A 25 8.60 -9.14 4.38
N ASP A 26 9.91 -9.33 4.53
CA ASP A 26 10.49 -10.67 4.49
C ASP A 26 9.99 -11.49 5.70
N PRO A 27 9.81 -12.82 5.56
CA PRO A 27 9.21 -13.64 6.63
C PRO A 27 9.99 -13.62 7.95
N ASP A 28 11.30 -13.37 7.89
CA ASP A 28 12.18 -13.25 9.07
C ASP A 28 12.19 -11.83 9.68
N LEU A 29 11.37 -10.92 9.14
CA LEU A 29 11.24 -9.52 9.54
C LEU A 29 12.52 -8.68 9.38
N SER A 30 13.55 -9.20 8.70
CA SER A 30 14.84 -8.53 8.56
C SER A 30 14.80 -7.33 7.60
N ARG A 31 13.82 -7.31 6.69
CA ARG A 31 13.71 -6.31 5.62
C ARG A 31 12.27 -6.03 5.26
N TRP A 32 12.05 -4.83 4.73
CA TRP A 32 10.86 -4.50 3.98
C TRP A 32 11.19 -3.81 2.65
N LEU A 33 10.25 -3.89 1.73
CA LEU A 33 10.26 -3.28 0.40
C LEU A 33 8.93 -2.58 0.17
N ARG A 34 8.96 -1.38 -0.42
CA ARG A 34 7.74 -0.74 -0.92
C ARG A 34 7.28 -1.46 -2.19
N LYS A 35 6.00 -1.77 -2.26
CA LYS A 35 5.30 -2.19 -3.48
C LYS A 35 4.27 -1.10 -3.84
N GLY A 36 3.99 -0.95 -5.12
CA GLY A 36 3.14 0.10 -5.66
C GLY A 36 3.81 0.79 -6.85
N PRO A 37 3.12 1.75 -7.51
CA PRO A 37 3.72 2.51 -8.58
C PRO A 37 5.00 3.18 -8.07
N VAL A 38 6.09 3.09 -8.84
CA VAL A 38 7.23 4.00 -8.70
C VAL A 38 6.62 5.40 -8.64
N ALA A 39 6.98 6.19 -7.63
CA ALA A 39 6.55 7.59 -7.59
C ALA A 39 6.80 8.14 -8.99
N LEU A 40 5.85 8.85 -9.61
CA LEU A 40 6.15 9.61 -10.80
C LEU A 40 7.39 10.41 -10.43
N GLU A 41 8.55 10.03 -10.95
CA GLU A 41 9.76 10.77 -10.67
C GLU A 41 9.45 12.17 -11.18
N GLY A 42 9.35 13.13 -10.25
CA GLY A 42 9.40 14.52 -10.63
C GLY A 42 10.64 14.68 -11.50
N PRO A 43 10.58 15.43 -12.59
CA PRO A 43 11.71 15.56 -13.50
C PRO A 43 12.93 15.94 -12.67
N GLY A 44 13.99 15.13 -12.80
CA GLY A 44 15.26 15.38 -12.14
C GLY A 44 15.64 16.84 -12.32
N LEU A 45 15.73 17.56 -11.21
CA LEU A 45 16.48 18.80 -11.19
C LEU A 45 17.95 18.40 -10.95
N PRO A 46 18.88 19.00 -11.72
CA PRO A 46 20.31 18.66 -11.69
C PRO A 46 20.93 18.88 -10.31
#